data_AF-B4KIW1-F1
#
_entry.id   AF-B4KIW1-F1
#
_cell.length_a   1.000
_cell.length_b   1.000
_cell.length_c   1.000
_cell.angle_alpha   90.00
_cell.angle_beta   90.00
_cell.angle_gamma   90.00
#
_symmetry.space_group_name_H-M   'P 1'
#
loop_
_entity.id
_entity.type
_entity.pdbx_description
1 polymer ?
#
loop_
_entity_poly.entity_id
_entity_poly.type
_entity_poly.pdbx_seq_one_letter_code
_entity_poly.pdbx_strand_id
1 'polypeptide(L)'
;KGAASTKGFNENLNADISLRLTALRETFEEMGILLCRDRKTLTRTDGYAQFSEQFDRQHWQRIVHNDASKYLTLCEELDVVPDLWSLHEWSAWRTPSTFQKRFETVFFLAALQAQPKVLTEPNEVKDYKWRAPLDYLKAALKKELWLPPPQYYELSRCLNFQKLEQLRLFAQHRSSERDVVIHPVIYKCTDGFVHLLPGDDLYPLDPDASSEKIETGISMAEFRTLAKKNLHRSEHKNQHESQLIVNFESADGHVIPLDPKTH
;
A
#
# COMPACT_ATOMS: atom_id res chain seq x y z
N LYS A 1 -14.79 32.14 22.52
CA LYS A 1 -14.71 30.65 22.48
C LYS A 1 -15.32 30.21 21.15
N GLY A 2 -14.49 30.11 20.11
CA GLY A 2 -14.95 29.74 18.77
C GLY A 2 -15.14 28.24 18.69
N ALA A 3 -16.35 27.80 18.38
CA ALA A 3 -16.63 26.41 18.02
C ALA A 3 -15.92 26.13 16.68
N ALA A 4 -14.86 25.33 16.73
CA ALA A 4 -14.28 24.75 15.52
C ALA A 4 -15.27 23.74 14.92
N SER A 5 -15.42 23.81 13.60
CA SER A 5 -16.28 22.94 12.79
C SER A 5 -16.06 21.46 13.10
N THR A 6 -16.99 20.85 13.83
CA THR A 6 -17.04 19.40 14.13
C THR A 6 -17.40 18.55 12.92
N LYS A 7 -17.84 19.16 11.82
CA LYS A 7 -18.33 18.45 10.64
C LYS A 7 -17.20 17.80 9.82
N GLY A 8 -16.13 18.54 9.56
CA GLY A 8 -14.97 18.01 8.82
C GLY A 8 -14.13 17.01 9.61
N PHE A 9 -14.10 17.12 10.94
CA PHE A 9 -13.40 16.14 11.80
C PHE A 9 -14.14 14.80 11.85
N ASN A 10 -15.48 14.82 11.96
CA ASN A 10 -16.28 13.60 11.97
C ASN A 10 -16.31 12.89 10.61
N GLU A 11 -16.35 13.63 9.49
CA GLU A 11 -16.31 13.02 8.15
C GLU A 11 -14.96 12.34 7.88
N ASN A 12 -13.84 12.96 8.26
CA ASN A 12 -12.51 12.37 8.11
C ASN A 12 -12.27 11.17 9.05
N LEU A 13 -12.72 11.26 10.31
CA LEU A 13 -12.62 10.14 11.26
C LEU A 13 -13.42 8.92 10.77
N ASN A 14 -14.60 9.14 10.19
CA ASN A 14 -15.41 8.07 9.62
C ASN A 14 -14.74 7.43 8.40
N ALA A 15 -14.07 8.21 7.54
CA ALA A 15 -13.35 7.68 6.38
C ALA A 15 -12.15 6.81 6.79
N ASP A 16 -11.35 7.26 7.75
CA ASP A 16 -10.16 6.56 8.25
C ASP A 16 -10.49 5.20 8.90
N ILE A 17 -11.54 5.17 9.72
CA ILE A 17 -12.08 3.95 10.33
C ILE A 17 -12.63 3.02 9.24
N SER A 18 -13.38 3.56 8.28
CA SER A 18 -13.96 2.76 7.18
C SER A 18 -12.87 2.07 6.36
N LEU A 19 -11.80 2.78 6.01
CA LEU A 19 -10.68 2.22 5.24
C LEU A 19 -9.94 1.11 6.01
N ARG A 20 -9.72 1.29 7.32
CA ARG A 20 -9.12 0.22 8.15
C ARG A 20 -10.03 -0.99 8.26
N LEU A 21 -11.34 -0.78 8.48
CA LEU A 21 -12.31 -1.88 8.49
C LEU A 21 -12.35 -2.60 7.15
N THR A 22 -12.29 -1.87 6.03
CA THR A 22 -12.19 -2.48 4.70
C THR A 22 -10.92 -3.32 4.58
N ALA A 23 -9.75 -2.79 4.93
CA ALA A 23 -8.49 -3.53 4.85
C ALA A 23 -8.50 -4.80 5.72
N LEU A 24 -9.06 -4.72 6.93
CA LEU A 24 -9.20 -5.87 7.82
C LEU A 24 -10.17 -6.92 7.29
N ARG A 25 -11.32 -6.49 6.76
CA ARG A 25 -12.32 -7.37 6.15
C ARG A 25 -11.75 -8.07 4.92
N GLU A 26 -11.16 -7.34 3.97
CA GLU A 26 -10.56 -7.91 2.75
C GLU A 26 -9.44 -8.90 3.10
N THR A 27 -8.60 -8.59 4.11
CA THR A 27 -7.59 -9.53 4.60
C THR A 27 -8.20 -10.83 5.13
N PHE A 28 -9.34 -10.76 5.80
CA PHE A 28 -10.07 -11.95 6.24
C PHE A 28 -10.74 -12.69 5.07
N GLU A 29 -11.38 -11.97 4.15
CA GLU A 29 -12.06 -12.54 2.98
C GLU A 29 -11.07 -13.29 2.08
N GLU A 30 -9.92 -12.69 1.74
CA GLU A 30 -8.96 -13.29 0.83
C GLU A 30 -8.06 -14.35 1.49
N MET A 31 -7.61 -14.08 2.73
CA MET A 31 -6.54 -14.86 3.37
C MET A 31 -6.97 -15.60 4.65
N GLY A 32 -8.21 -15.44 5.10
CA GLY A 32 -8.73 -16.08 6.31
C GLY A 32 -8.02 -15.64 7.59
N ILE A 33 -7.37 -14.48 7.58
CA ILE A 33 -6.69 -13.90 8.73
C ILE A 33 -7.60 -12.85 9.36
N LEU A 34 -8.16 -13.17 10.53
CA LEU A 34 -8.95 -12.22 11.31
C LEU A 34 -8.03 -11.47 12.28
N LEU A 35 -7.66 -10.23 11.95
CA LEU A 35 -6.93 -9.35 12.88
C LEU A 35 -7.93 -8.70 13.85
N CYS A 36 -7.88 -9.11 15.10
CA CYS A 36 -8.84 -8.72 16.12
C CYS A 36 -8.24 -8.80 17.53
N ARG A 37 -8.85 -8.08 18.47
CA ARG A 37 -8.51 -8.12 19.89
C ARG A 37 -9.67 -8.66 20.71
N ASP A 38 -9.35 -9.52 21.67
CA ASP A 38 -10.25 -9.97 22.72
C ASP A 38 -10.09 -9.09 23.99
N ARG A 39 -10.88 -9.37 25.02
CA ARG A 39 -10.80 -8.64 26.31
C ARG A 39 -9.41 -8.68 26.97
N LYS A 40 -8.61 -9.72 26.72
CA LYS A 40 -7.28 -9.90 27.31
C LYS A 40 -6.22 -9.08 26.57
N THR A 41 -6.41 -8.87 25.28
CA THR A 41 -5.44 -8.23 24.38
C THR A 41 -5.81 -6.79 24.02
N LEU A 42 -7.03 -6.34 24.37
CA LEU A 42 -7.54 -4.99 24.11
C LEU A 42 -6.62 -3.89 24.67
N THR A 43 -5.99 -4.12 25.82
CA THR A 43 -5.11 -3.14 26.48
C THR A 43 -3.63 -3.30 26.09
N ARG A 44 -3.28 -4.21 25.17
CA ARG A 44 -1.88 -4.34 24.71
C ARG A 44 -1.52 -3.17 23.82
N THR A 45 -0.43 -2.49 24.16
CA THR A 45 0.09 -1.32 23.43
C THR A 45 1.49 -1.56 22.85
N ASP A 46 1.87 -2.83 22.65
CA ASP A 46 3.16 -3.20 22.03
C ASP A 46 3.20 -2.92 20.51
N GLY A 47 2.07 -2.48 19.94
CA GLY A 47 1.92 -2.08 18.54
C GLY A 47 1.88 -3.25 17.55
N TYR A 48 1.88 -4.49 18.04
CA TYR A 48 1.71 -5.67 17.20
C TYR A 48 0.23 -6.02 17.05
N ALA A 49 -0.18 -6.30 15.81
CA ALA A 49 -1.52 -6.77 15.51
C ALA A 49 -1.76 -8.14 16.16
N GLN A 50 -2.96 -8.31 16.68
CA GLN A 50 -3.44 -9.58 17.22
C GLN A 50 -4.33 -10.27 16.20
N PHE A 51 -4.40 -11.60 16.25
CA PHE A 51 -5.24 -12.38 15.36
C PHE A 51 -5.87 -13.57 16.07
N SER A 52 -7.03 -13.99 15.58
CA SER A 52 -7.72 -15.21 16.05
C SER A 52 -7.76 -16.27 14.96
N GLU A 53 -7.61 -17.52 15.36
CA GLU A 53 -7.73 -18.69 14.48
C GLU A 53 -8.74 -19.72 14.99
N GLN A 54 -9.26 -19.54 16.20
CA GLN A 54 -10.02 -20.56 16.94
C GLN A 54 -11.52 -20.46 16.68
N PHE A 55 -11.90 -20.55 15.40
CA PHE A 55 -13.28 -20.55 14.95
C PHE A 55 -13.40 -21.18 13.55
N ASP A 56 -14.63 -21.39 13.08
CA ASP A 56 -14.87 -21.91 11.73
C ASP A 56 -14.59 -20.83 10.67
N ARG A 57 -13.31 -20.67 10.32
CA ARG A 57 -12.84 -19.68 9.36
C ARG A 57 -13.44 -19.88 7.97
N GLN A 58 -13.60 -21.12 7.53
CA GLN A 58 -14.14 -21.41 6.20
C GLN A 58 -15.61 -21.01 6.09
N HIS A 59 -16.40 -21.34 7.11
CA HIS A 59 -17.80 -20.92 7.19
C HIS A 59 -17.94 -19.41 7.15
N TRP A 60 -17.19 -18.71 8.02
CA TRP A 60 -17.29 -17.26 8.14
C TRP A 60 -16.70 -16.51 6.95
N GLN A 61 -15.60 -16.98 6.36
CA GLN A 61 -15.03 -16.40 5.14
C GLN A 61 -16.06 -16.42 4.00
N ARG A 62 -16.78 -17.55 3.83
CA ARG A 62 -17.86 -17.65 2.86
C ARG A 62 -19.02 -16.69 3.16
N ILE A 63 -19.42 -16.56 4.42
CA ILE A 63 -20.51 -15.64 4.81
C ILE A 63 -20.12 -14.20 4.50
N VAL A 64 -18.93 -13.78 4.92
CA VAL A 64 -18.45 -12.41 4.80
C VAL A 64 -18.19 -12.04 3.34
N HIS A 65 -17.62 -12.94 2.53
CA HIS A 65 -17.46 -12.75 1.08
C HIS A 65 -18.81 -12.50 0.36
N ASN A 66 -19.89 -13.17 0.78
CA ASN A 66 -21.22 -12.97 0.17
C ASN A 66 -21.94 -11.71 0.71
N ASP A 67 -21.60 -11.26 1.91
CA ASP A 67 -22.19 -10.08 2.55
C ASP A 67 -21.18 -9.45 3.52
N ALA A 68 -20.51 -8.40 3.04
CA ALA A 68 -19.48 -7.66 3.78
C ALA A 68 -19.98 -7.13 5.14
N SER A 69 -21.29 -6.88 5.31
CA SER A 69 -21.83 -6.43 6.60
C SER A 69 -21.71 -7.48 7.71
N LYS A 70 -21.57 -8.77 7.34
CA LYS A 70 -21.41 -9.89 8.28
C LYS A 70 -20.05 -9.93 8.95
N TYR A 71 -19.07 -9.15 8.50
CA TYR A 71 -17.77 -9.05 9.15
C TYR A 71 -17.89 -8.59 10.61
N LEU A 72 -18.74 -7.61 10.90
CA LEU A 72 -18.96 -7.16 12.28
C LEU A 72 -19.76 -8.18 13.09
N THR A 73 -20.71 -8.89 12.46
CA THR A 73 -21.42 -10.01 13.11
C THR A 73 -20.47 -11.14 13.51
N LEU A 74 -19.47 -11.45 12.68
CA LEU A 74 -18.39 -12.38 13.03
C LEU A 74 -17.64 -11.91 14.28
N CYS A 75 -17.25 -10.63 14.33
CA CYS A 75 -16.57 -10.08 15.51
C CYS A 75 -17.43 -10.18 16.78
N GLU A 76 -18.73 -9.88 16.67
CA GLU A 76 -19.69 -9.99 17.77
C GLU A 76 -19.84 -11.44 18.26
N GLU A 77 -19.99 -12.42 17.35
CA GLU A 77 -20.11 -13.85 17.70
C GLU A 77 -18.90 -14.36 18.48
N LEU A 78 -17.71 -13.83 18.17
CA LEU A 78 -16.45 -14.23 18.80
C LEU A 78 -16.11 -13.41 20.07
N ASP A 79 -16.94 -12.44 20.49
CA ASP A 79 -16.64 -11.45 21.55
C ASP A 79 -15.27 -10.76 21.34
N VAL A 80 -14.98 -10.36 20.09
CA VAL A 80 -13.76 -9.63 19.70
C VAL A 80 -14.09 -8.31 19.01
N VAL A 81 -13.10 -7.44 18.90
CA VAL A 81 -13.18 -6.20 18.12
C VAL A 81 -12.12 -6.19 17.02
N PRO A 82 -12.39 -5.59 15.84
CA PRO A 82 -11.37 -5.41 14.80
C PRO A 82 -10.15 -4.63 15.32
N ASP A 83 -8.94 -5.08 14.98
CA ASP A 83 -7.70 -4.46 15.48
C ASP A 83 -7.29 -3.23 14.66
N LEU A 84 -8.08 -2.17 14.76
CA LEU A 84 -7.85 -0.93 14.00
C LEU A 84 -6.55 -0.21 14.40
N TRP A 85 -6.15 -0.31 15.67
CA TRP A 85 -5.02 0.43 16.23
C TRP A 85 -3.65 -0.08 15.78
N SER A 86 -3.58 -1.32 15.32
CA SER A 86 -2.35 -1.91 14.77
C SER A 86 -2.21 -1.74 13.26
N LEU A 87 -3.18 -1.11 12.60
CA LEU A 87 -3.08 -0.71 11.19
C LEU A 87 -2.51 0.71 11.11
N HIS A 88 -1.25 0.78 10.73
CA HIS A 88 -0.56 2.05 10.49
C HIS A 88 -0.66 2.41 9.02
N GLU A 89 -1.11 3.63 8.72
CA GLU A 89 -1.13 4.12 7.35
C GLU A 89 0.32 4.16 6.82
N TRP A 90 0.51 3.56 5.65
CA TRP A 90 1.82 3.41 5.04
C TRP A 90 1.99 4.32 3.83
N SER A 91 1.04 4.30 2.92
CA SER A 91 1.00 5.19 1.77
C SER A 91 -0.39 5.24 1.12
N ALA A 92 -0.64 6.29 0.33
CA ALA A 92 -1.82 6.38 -0.50
C ALA A 92 -1.43 6.50 -1.97
N TRP A 93 -2.13 5.77 -2.85
CA TRP A 93 -1.90 5.75 -4.28
C TRP A 93 -3.17 6.08 -5.04
N ARG A 94 -3.07 6.97 -6.03
CA ARG A 94 -4.14 7.23 -6.98
C ARG A 94 -3.79 6.60 -8.33
N THR A 95 -4.78 5.90 -8.90
CA THR A 95 -4.62 5.29 -10.23
C THR A 95 -4.47 6.38 -11.30
N PRO A 96 -3.49 6.26 -12.22
CA PRO A 96 -3.28 7.25 -13.27
C PRO A 96 -4.54 7.52 -14.10
N SER A 97 -4.72 8.76 -14.54
CA SER A 97 -5.93 9.21 -15.24
C SER A 97 -6.12 8.58 -16.62
N THR A 98 -5.09 7.90 -17.14
CA THR A 98 -5.16 7.11 -18.38
C THR A 98 -5.86 5.77 -18.24
N PHE A 99 -6.21 5.33 -17.03
CA PHE A 99 -6.95 4.08 -16.80
C PHE A 99 -8.45 4.36 -16.69
N GLN A 100 -9.26 3.50 -17.31
CA GLN A 100 -10.73 3.63 -17.29
C GLN A 100 -11.31 3.51 -15.88
N LYS A 101 -10.80 2.56 -15.10
CA LYS A 101 -11.18 2.36 -13.70
C LYS A 101 -10.10 2.97 -12.84
N ARG A 102 -10.49 3.93 -12.00
CA ARG A 102 -9.59 4.66 -11.12
C ARG A 102 -9.94 4.39 -9.68
N PHE A 103 -8.91 4.20 -8.87
CA PHE A 103 -9.02 4.00 -7.44
C PHE A 103 -8.04 4.89 -6.71
N GLU A 104 -8.43 5.30 -5.51
CA GLU A 104 -7.52 5.74 -4.48
C GLU A 104 -7.39 4.60 -3.48
N THR A 105 -6.17 4.09 -3.34
CA THR A 105 -5.86 2.94 -2.51
C THR A 105 -4.94 3.38 -1.39
N VAL A 106 -5.39 3.18 -0.16
CA VAL A 106 -4.57 3.37 1.03
C VAL A 106 -3.97 2.03 1.42
N PHE A 107 -2.65 2.00 1.57
CA PHE A 107 -1.89 0.88 2.08
C PHE A 107 -1.76 1.00 3.59
N PHE A 108 -2.06 -0.08 4.29
CA PHE A 108 -1.83 -0.20 5.72
C PHE A 108 -0.73 -1.22 5.99
N LEU A 109 0.04 -0.96 7.04
CA LEU A 109 1.04 -1.88 7.57
C LEU A 109 0.59 -2.39 8.94
N ALA A 110 0.53 -3.71 9.08
CA ALA A 110 0.30 -4.40 10.34
C ALA A 110 1.45 -5.38 10.59
N ALA A 111 2.13 -5.24 11.74
CA ALA A 111 3.19 -6.16 12.14
C ALA A 111 2.63 -7.24 13.08
N LEU A 112 2.95 -8.51 12.82
CA LEU A 112 2.54 -9.63 13.66
C LEU A 112 3.76 -10.28 14.33
N GLN A 113 3.61 -10.71 15.58
CA GLN A 113 4.67 -11.41 16.32
C GLN A 113 4.86 -12.87 15.87
N ALA A 114 3.82 -13.46 15.29
CA ALA A 114 3.81 -14.81 14.79
C ALA A 114 3.13 -14.84 13.42
N GLN A 115 3.57 -15.76 12.56
CA GLN A 115 2.96 -15.99 11.26
C GLN A 115 1.61 -16.70 11.44
N PRO A 116 0.48 -16.11 11.02
CA PRO A 116 -0.81 -16.77 11.07
C PRO A 116 -0.90 -17.87 10.00
N LYS A 117 -1.73 -18.87 10.25
CA LYS A 117 -2.13 -19.85 9.23
C LYS A 117 -3.05 -19.17 8.22
N VAL A 118 -2.71 -19.25 6.96
CA VAL A 118 -3.52 -18.70 5.86
C VAL A 118 -4.57 -19.70 5.44
N LEU A 119 -5.79 -19.22 5.19
CA LEU A 119 -6.87 -19.94 4.50
C LEU A 119 -7.29 -19.09 3.31
N THR A 120 -6.79 -19.42 2.13
CA THR A 120 -7.06 -18.64 0.91
C THR A 120 -8.47 -18.87 0.39
N GLU A 121 -9.12 -17.80 -0.08
CA GLU A 121 -10.32 -17.91 -0.91
C GLU A 121 -9.91 -18.30 -2.34
N PRO A 122 -10.34 -19.47 -2.85
CA PRO A 122 -9.79 -20.04 -4.08
C PRO A 122 -10.23 -19.36 -5.39
N ASN A 123 -11.28 -18.53 -5.37
CA ASN A 123 -11.73 -17.78 -6.54
C ASN A 123 -10.95 -16.47 -6.72
N GLU A 124 -10.51 -15.86 -5.63
CA GLU A 124 -9.79 -14.57 -5.64
C GLU A 124 -8.27 -14.74 -5.51
N VAL A 125 -7.82 -15.72 -4.71
CA VAL A 125 -6.40 -15.94 -4.42
C VAL A 125 -5.89 -17.21 -5.08
N LYS A 126 -5.02 -17.05 -6.07
CA LYS A 126 -4.39 -18.18 -6.77
C LYS A 126 -3.24 -18.83 -5.98
N ASP A 127 -2.43 -18.04 -5.31
CA ASP A 127 -1.26 -18.49 -4.54
C ASP A 127 -0.90 -17.43 -3.48
N TYR A 128 -0.25 -17.84 -2.40
CA TYR A 128 0.27 -16.95 -1.37
C TYR A 128 1.64 -17.44 -0.88
N LYS A 129 2.49 -16.52 -0.43
CA LYS A 129 3.78 -16.84 0.20
C LYS A 129 4.10 -15.86 1.31
N TRP A 130 4.82 -16.32 2.33
CA TRP A 130 5.52 -15.47 3.28
C TRP A 130 6.98 -15.38 2.84
N ARG A 131 7.45 -14.21 2.40
CA ARG A 131 8.85 -13.99 1.95
C ARG A 131 9.33 -12.61 2.36
N ALA A 132 10.65 -12.43 2.38
CA ALA A 132 11.22 -11.11 2.58
C ALA A 132 10.93 -10.18 1.38
N PRO A 133 10.82 -8.85 1.58
CA PRO A 133 10.59 -7.91 0.48
C PRO A 133 11.62 -8.03 -0.65
N LEU A 134 12.90 -8.22 -0.31
CA LEU A 134 13.98 -8.39 -1.29
C LEU A 134 13.77 -9.62 -2.19
N ASP A 135 13.20 -10.70 -1.65
CA ASP A 135 12.96 -11.92 -2.41
C ASP A 135 11.85 -11.74 -3.45
N TYR A 136 10.82 -10.97 -3.14
CA TYR A 136 9.77 -10.59 -4.09
C TYR A 136 10.32 -9.71 -5.21
N LEU A 137 11.13 -8.71 -4.85
CA LEU A 137 11.76 -7.82 -5.81
C LEU A 137 12.74 -8.58 -6.73
N LYS A 138 13.56 -9.49 -6.18
CA LYS A 138 14.46 -10.34 -6.96
C LYS A 138 13.69 -11.30 -7.88
N ALA A 139 12.57 -11.86 -7.43
CA ALA A 139 11.71 -12.69 -8.28
C ALA A 139 11.10 -11.87 -9.44
N ALA A 140 10.73 -10.61 -9.18
CA ALA A 140 10.24 -9.70 -10.22
C ALA A 140 11.31 -9.39 -11.28
N LEU A 141 12.54 -9.09 -10.84
CA LEU A 141 13.68 -8.87 -11.75
C LEU A 141 14.02 -10.11 -12.59
N LYS A 142 13.82 -11.31 -12.05
CA LYS A 142 14.01 -12.60 -12.75
C LYS A 142 12.83 -13.00 -13.64
N LYS A 143 11.77 -12.19 -13.70
CA LYS A 143 10.52 -12.48 -14.44
C LYS A 143 9.74 -13.69 -13.91
N GLU A 144 10.00 -14.09 -12.67
CA GLU A 144 9.29 -15.19 -12.00
C GLU A 144 7.95 -14.73 -11.40
N LEU A 145 7.84 -13.43 -11.13
CA LEU A 145 6.65 -12.76 -10.60
C LEU A 145 6.48 -11.42 -11.31
N TRP A 146 5.25 -10.97 -11.47
CA TRP A 146 4.99 -9.57 -11.83
C TRP A 146 4.47 -8.84 -10.59
N LEU A 147 5.06 -7.67 -10.32
CA LEU A 147 4.62 -6.75 -9.29
C LEU A 147 4.10 -5.49 -9.98
N PRO A 148 2.81 -5.13 -9.79
CA PRO A 148 2.30 -3.81 -10.13
C PRO A 148 3.20 -2.69 -9.57
N PRO A 149 3.28 -1.53 -10.24
CA PRO A 149 4.19 -0.45 -9.83
C PRO A 149 4.08 -0.01 -8.36
N PRO A 150 2.87 0.14 -7.76
CA PRO A 150 2.76 0.45 -6.33
C PRO A 150 3.41 -0.61 -5.45
N GLN A 151 3.17 -1.90 -5.71
CA GLN A 151 3.72 -3.00 -4.91
C GLN A 151 5.25 -3.06 -5.02
N TYR A 152 5.81 -2.91 -6.22
CA TYR A 152 7.27 -2.86 -6.40
C TYR A 152 7.88 -1.69 -5.62
N TYR A 153 7.27 -0.50 -5.72
CA TYR A 153 7.73 0.71 -5.06
C TYR A 153 7.70 0.57 -3.53
N GLU A 154 6.59 0.09 -2.96
CA GLU A 154 6.46 -0.05 -1.50
C GLU A 154 7.34 -1.18 -0.94
N LEU A 155 7.50 -2.30 -1.64
CA LEU A 155 8.45 -3.33 -1.25
C LEU A 155 9.90 -2.82 -1.28
N SER A 156 10.24 -1.96 -2.24
CA SER A 156 11.54 -1.28 -2.29
C SER A 156 11.76 -0.33 -1.12
N ARG A 157 10.72 0.32 -0.58
CA ARG A 157 10.80 1.12 0.65
C ARG A 157 11.05 0.26 1.88
N CYS A 158 10.45 -0.93 1.95
CA CYS A 158 10.67 -1.87 3.05
C CYS A 158 12.13 -2.33 3.18
N LEU A 159 12.95 -2.22 2.11
CA LEU A 159 14.38 -2.54 2.16
C LEU A 159 15.20 -1.63 3.10
N ASN A 160 14.66 -0.46 3.49
CA ASN A 160 15.30 0.42 4.47
C ASN A 160 15.34 -0.17 5.89
N PHE A 161 14.65 -1.28 6.14
CA PHE A 161 14.50 -1.86 7.48
C PHE A 161 15.03 -3.29 7.53
N GLN A 162 15.95 -3.55 8.45
CA GLN A 162 16.54 -4.89 8.62
C GLN A 162 15.72 -5.77 9.56
N LYS A 163 14.90 -5.16 10.42
CA LYS A 163 14.08 -5.85 11.42
C LYS A 163 12.63 -5.38 11.34
N LEU A 164 11.70 -6.31 11.55
CA LEU A 164 10.27 -6.02 11.60
C LEU A 164 9.94 -4.90 12.61
N GLU A 165 10.60 -4.90 13.77
CA GLU A 165 10.39 -3.87 14.79
C GLU A 165 10.74 -2.46 14.30
N GLN A 166 11.78 -2.30 13.48
CA GLN A 166 12.16 -0.99 12.93
C GLN A 166 11.10 -0.50 11.94
N LEU A 167 10.63 -1.38 11.06
CA LEU A 167 9.56 -1.08 10.11
C LEU A 167 8.25 -0.72 10.84
N ARG A 168 7.89 -1.50 11.87
CA ARG A 168 6.70 -1.27 12.70
C ARG A 168 6.75 0.08 13.41
N LEU A 169 7.85 0.39 14.08
CA LEU A 169 8.02 1.67 14.79
C LEU A 169 8.00 2.85 13.82
N PHE A 170 8.64 2.70 12.65
CA PHE A 170 8.61 3.73 11.61
C PHE A 170 7.19 3.97 11.09
N ALA A 171 6.45 2.92 10.73
CA ALA A 171 5.07 3.04 10.27
C ALA A 171 4.16 3.64 11.36
N GLN A 172 4.32 3.23 12.61
CA GLN A 172 3.58 3.77 13.75
C GLN A 172 3.81 5.27 13.93
N HIS A 173 5.06 5.71 13.92
CA HIS A 173 5.40 7.14 14.03
C HIS A 173 4.89 7.93 12.83
N ARG A 174 5.02 7.37 11.63
CA ARG A 174 4.61 8.05 10.41
C ARG A 174 3.09 8.18 10.29
N SER A 175 2.31 7.23 10.79
CA SER A 175 0.85 7.24 10.64
C SER A 175 0.16 8.46 11.29
N SER A 176 0.86 9.29 12.08
CA SER A 176 0.37 10.59 12.56
C SER A 176 0.68 11.76 11.63
N GLU A 177 1.56 11.57 10.65
CA GLU A 177 1.91 12.55 9.62
C GLU A 177 0.92 12.48 8.45
N ARG A 178 0.82 13.56 7.67
CA ARG A 178 -0.03 13.56 6.48
C ARG A 178 0.66 12.85 5.33
N ASP A 179 -0.02 11.86 4.76
CA ASP A 179 0.45 11.17 3.57
C ASP A 179 0.33 12.04 2.31
N VAL A 180 1.40 12.04 1.51
CA VAL A 180 1.37 12.53 0.13
C VAL A 180 0.82 11.41 -0.73
N VAL A 181 -0.32 11.66 -1.39
CA VAL A 181 -0.89 10.71 -2.36
C VAL A 181 0.05 10.60 -3.56
N ILE A 182 0.55 9.40 -3.82
CA ILE A 182 1.33 9.08 -5.00
C ILE A 182 0.37 8.93 -6.18
N HIS A 183 0.40 9.88 -7.11
CA HIS A 183 -0.37 9.84 -8.35
C HIS A 183 0.58 9.77 -9.54
N PRO A 184 0.76 8.60 -10.18
CA PRO A 184 1.67 8.51 -11.31
C PRO A 184 1.07 9.18 -12.56
N VAL A 185 1.88 9.95 -13.28
CA VAL A 185 1.55 10.49 -14.61
C VAL A 185 2.37 9.80 -15.67
N ILE A 186 1.71 9.21 -16.67
CA ILE A 186 2.33 8.33 -17.64
C ILE A 186 2.69 9.10 -18.92
N TYR A 187 4.00 9.15 -19.19
CA TYR A 187 4.58 9.64 -20.44
C TYR A 187 5.07 8.46 -21.27
N LYS A 188 4.84 8.52 -22.58
CA LYS A 188 5.32 7.54 -23.55
C LYS A 188 6.55 8.10 -24.26
N CYS A 189 7.68 7.44 -24.06
CA CYS A 189 8.93 7.68 -24.74
C CYS A 189 9.08 6.74 -25.94
N THR A 190 10.08 6.96 -26.78
CA THR A 190 10.33 6.12 -27.97
C THR A 190 10.78 4.69 -27.62
N ASP A 191 11.35 4.49 -26.43
CA ASP A 191 11.92 3.24 -25.94
C ASP A 191 11.24 2.69 -24.66
N GLY A 192 10.09 3.26 -24.26
CA GLY A 192 9.35 2.80 -23.08
C GLY A 192 8.34 3.79 -22.52
N PHE A 193 7.97 3.60 -21.26
CA PHE A 193 7.08 4.49 -20.50
C PHE A 193 7.80 5.05 -19.28
N VAL A 194 7.54 6.31 -18.98
CA VAL A 194 7.98 6.96 -17.74
C VAL A 194 6.74 7.30 -16.92
N HIS A 195 6.71 6.82 -15.68
CA HIS A 195 5.71 7.22 -14.71
C HIS A 195 6.36 8.27 -13.81
N LEU A 196 6.03 9.54 -14.03
CA LEU A 196 6.44 10.63 -13.16
C LEU A 196 5.64 10.58 -11.87
N LEU A 197 6.30 10.82 -10.74
CA LEU A 197 5.73 10.79 -9.40
C LEU A 197 5.91 12.16 -8.73
N PRO A 198 5.12 12.49 -7.69
CA PRO A 198 5.17 13.80 -7.04
C PRO A 198 6.59 14.19 -6.59
N GLY A 199 6.99 15.43 -6.90
CA GLY A 199 8.32 15.97 -6.56
C GLY A 199 9.36 15.84 -7.68
N ASP A 200 9.06 15.12 -8.76
CA ASP A 200 9.85 15.18 -9.98
C ASP A 200 9.71 16.55 -10.65
N ASP A 201 10.80 17.12 -11.18
CA ASP A 201 10.78 18.44 -11.83
C ASP A 201 9.86 18.53 -13.05
N LEU A 202 9.63 17.40 -13.72
CA LEU A 202 8.73 17.31 -14.87
C LEU A 202 7.31 16.93 -14.49
N TYR A 203 7.04 16.69 -13.20
CA TYR A 203 5.71 16.36 -12.73
C TYR A 203 4.74 17.52 -13.02
N PRO A 204 3.59 17.27 -13.67
CA PRO A 204 2.70 18.34 -14.08
C PRO A 204 2.01 19.00 -12.87
N LEU A 205 1.67 20.28 -13.03
CA LEU A 205 0.88 21.02 -12.04
C LEU A 205 -0.51 20.43 -11.84
N ASP A 206 -1.11 19.91 -12.92
CA ASP A 206 -2.38 19.19 -12.90
C ASP A 206 -2.18 17.75 -13.41
N PRO A 207 -2.04 16.77 -12.49
CA PRO A 207 -1.87 15.36 -12.83
C PRO A 207 -3.11 14.69 -13.43
N ASP A 208 -4.27 15.37 -13.39
CA ASP A 208 -5.55 14.90 -13.92
C ASP A 208 -5.90 15.51 -15.28
N ALA A 209 -5.12 16.49 -15.77
CA ALA A 209 -5.40 17.24 -16.99
C ALA A 209 -5.44 16.40 -18.28
N SER A 210 -4.81 15.21 -18.30
CA SER A 210 -4.80 14.32 -19.46
C SER A 210 -5.35 12.94 -19.12
N SER A 211 -6.39 12.53 -19.85
CA SER A 211 -6.90 11.15 -19.85
C SER A 211 -6.15 10.23 -20.82
N GLU A 212 -5.20 10.78 -21.59
CA GLU A 212 -4.39 10.03 -22.55
C GLU A 212 -2.91 10.04 -22.17
N LYS A 213 -2.18 9.04 -22.69
CA LYS A 213 -0.72 8.95 -22.52
C LYS A 213 -0.07 10.10 -23.29
N ILE A 214 0.81 10.84 -22.63
CA ILE A 214 1.50 11.99 -23.24
C ILE A 214 2.71 11.46 -24.02
N GLU A 215 2.74 11.64 -25.33
CA GLU A 215 3.87 11.22 -26.17
C GLU A 215 4.98 12.29 -26.13
N THR A 216 6.21 11.87 -25.81
CA THR A 216 7.36 12.79 -25.68
C THR A 216 8.14 12.95 -26.99
N GLY A 217 8.07 11.95 -27.89
CA GLY A 217 8.86 11.91 -29.13
C GLY A 217 10.36 11.67 -28.94
N ILE A 218 10.83 11.44 -27.70
CA ILE A 218 12.24 11.26 -27.34
C ILE A 218 12.42 10.01 -26.46
N SER A 219 13.66 9.55 -26.29
CA SER A 219 13.99 8.41 -25.42
C SER A 219 13.82 8.76 -23.94
N MET A 220 13.69 7.75 -23.08
CA MET A 220 13.64 7.94 -21.62
C MET A 220 14.89 8.65 -21.09
N ALA A 221 16.06 8.35 -21.65
CA ALA A 221 17.31 9.00 -21.28
C ALA A 221 17.30 10.50 -21.62
N GLU A 222 16.85 10.88 -22.82
CA GLU A 222 16.69 12.29 -23.21
C GLU A 222 15.60 12.98 -22.38
N PHE A 223 14.49 12.30 -22.12
CA PHE A 223 13.42 12.85 -21.26
C PHE A 223 13.92 13.11 -19.83
N ARG A 224 14.86 12.29 -19.33
CA ARG A 224 15.50 12.50 -18.04
C ARG A 224 16.32 13.78 -17.97
N THR A 225 17.01 14.17 -19.04
CA THR A 225 17.86 15.38 -19.04
C THR A 225 17.06 16.69 -19.01
N LEU A 226 15.74 16.64 -19.27
CA LEU A 226 14.86 17.80 -19.16
C LEU A 226 14.61 18.20 -17.69
N ALA A 227 14.74 17.27 -16.75
CA ALA A 227 14.68 17.58 -15.32
C ALA A 227 15.95 18.30 -14.87
N LYS A 228 15.82 19.36 -14.07
CA LYS A 228 16.94 20.24 -13.71
C LYS A 228 17.66 19.78 -12.44
N LYS A 229 16.93 19.16 -11.52
CA LYS A 229 17.36 18.84 -10.16
C LYS A 229 16.70 17.58 -9.64
N ASN A 230 15.38 17.57 -9.48
CA ASN A 230 14.69 16.49 -8.77
C ASN A 230 14.13 15.45 -9.75
N LEU A 231 14.43 14.18 -9.45
CA LEU A 231 13.91 13.01 -10.14
C LEU A 231 13.13 12.17 -9.14
N HIS A 232 11.88 11.88 -9.47
CA HIS A 232 11.04 10.90 -8.80
C HIS A 232 10.16 10.22 -9.84
N ARG A 233 10.68 9.12 -10.40
CA ARG A 233 10.04 8.46 -11.54
C ARG A 233 10.37 6.99 -11.58
N SER A 234 9.49 6.22 -12.21
CA SER A 234 9.83 4.88 -12.66
C SER A 234 9.85 4.83 -14.18
N GLU A 235 10.92 4.27 -14.74
CA GLU A 235 11.14 4.11 -16.17
C GLU A 235 10.96 2.63 -16.53
N HIS A 236 10.14 2.33 -17.52
CA HIS A 236 9.71 0.98 -17.87
C HIS A 236 9.91 0.75 -19.37
N LYS A 237 10.88 -0.09 -19.74
CA LYS A 237 11.00 -0.59 -21.13
C LYS A 237 9.93 -1.64 -21.43
N ASN A 238 9.61 -2.47 -20.43
CA ASN A 238 8.53 -3.44 -20.43
C ASN A 238 8.13 -3.78 -18.99
N GLN A 239 7.15 -4.66 -18.81
CA GLN A 239 6.60 -5.01 -17.48
C GLN A 239 7.60 -5.65 -16.50
N HIS A 240 8.77 -6.11 -16.96
CA HIS A 240 9.81 -6.73 -16.13
C HIS A 240 11.15 -5.99 -16.17
N GLU A 241 11.30 -5.00 -17.04
CA GLU A 241 12.50 -4.19 -17.15
C GLU A 241 12.14 -2.76 -16.80
N SER A 242 12.24 -2.48 -15.51
CA SER A 242 11.99 -1.17 -14.95
C SER A 242 13.15 -0.71 -14.06
N GLN A 243 13.23 0.60 -13.89
CA GLN A 243 14.12 1.26 -12.94
C GLN A 243 13.35 2.31 -12.17
N LEU A 244 13.60 2.38 -10.88
CA LEU A 244 13.07 3.41 -9.99
C LEU A 244 14.17 4.43 -9.72
N ILE A 245 13.88 5.71 -9.91
CA ILE A 245 14.84 6.79 -9.79
C ILE A 245 14.26 7.83 -8.82
N VAL A 246 14.91 7.97 -7.67
CA VAL A 246 14.61 9.00 -6.65
C VAL A 246 15.94 9.57 -6.18
N ASN A 247 16.11 10.89 -6.23
CA ASN A 247 17.39 11.54 -5.89
C ASN A 247 17.28 12.65 -4.82
N PHE A 248 16.15 12.70 -4.10
CA PHE A 248 15.92 13.63 -3.01
C PHE A 248 15.26 12.92 -1.83
N GLU A 249 15.31 13.53 -0.65
CA GLU A 249 14.65 13.03 0.55
C GLU A 249 13.15 13.39 0.54
N SER A 250 12.30 12.48 0.98
CA SER A 250 10.86 12.73 0.99
C SER A 250 10.51 13.92 1.87
N ALA A 251 9.76 14.88 1.32
CA ALA A 251 9.36 16.09 2.05
C ALA A 251 8.41 15.81 3.23
N ASP A 252 7.73 14.67 3.22
CA ASP A 252 6.81 14.21 4.26
C ASP A 252 7.47 13.28 5.28
N GLY A 253 8.79 13.09 5.23
CA GLY A 253 9.53 12.21 6.14
C GLY A 253 9.41 10.71 5.84
N HIS A 254 8.80 10.30 4.72
CA HIS A 254 8.83 8.91 4.28
C HIS A 254 10.23 8.47 3.83
N VAL A 255 10.59 7.21 4.03
CA VAL A 255 11.77 6.60 3.37
C VAL A 255 11.60 6.52 1.85
N ILE A 256 12.72 6.68 1.13
CA ILE A 256 12.77 6.50 -0.32
C ILE A 256 12.93 5.01 -0.67
N PRO A 257 12.39 4.57 -1.81
CA PRO A 257 12.57 3.20 -2.28
C PRO A 257 14.04 2.92 -2.64
N LEU A 258 14.56 1.75 -2.25
CA LEU A 258 15.92 1.32 -2.59
C LEU A 258 15.94 0.40 -3.82
N ASP A 259 17.05 0.40 -4.56
CA ASP A 259 17.25 -0.48 -5.71
C ASP A 259 17.58 -1.90 -5.25
N PRO A 260 16.71 -2.91 -5.50
CA PRO A 260 16.98 -4.29 -5.13
C PRO A 260 18.19 -4.92 -5.82
N LYS A 261 18.74 -4.29 -6.88
CA LYS A 261 19.97 -4.76 -7.55
C LYS A 261 21.24 -4.50 -6.75
N THR A 262 21.18 -3.58 -5.77
CA THR A 262 22.32 -3.21 -4.92
C THR A 262 22.24 -3.82 -3.51
N HIS A 263 21.26 -4.69 -3.26
CA HIS A 263 21.01 -5.40 -1.99
C HIS A 263 21.17 -6.92 -2.13
#